data_AF-A0A942GFM6-F1
#
_entry.id   AF-A0A942GFM6-F1
#
_cell.length_a   1.000
_cell.length_b   1.000
_cell.length_c   1.000
_cell.angle_alpha   90.00
_cell.angle_beta   90.00
_cell.angle_gamma   90.00
#
_symmetry.space_group_name_H-M   'P 1'
#
loop_
_entity.id
_entity.type
_entity.pdbx_description
1 polymer ?
#
loop_
_entity_poly.entity_id
_entity_poly.type
_entity_poly.pdbx_seq_one_letter_code
_entity_poly.pdbx_strand_id
1 'polypeptide(L)'
;MASIENRSRFIVSVQKRDDLTQTFAYTRESQLRAYVAELKAQGFKPKLSRTNDAYAIRIREAGQPNQCLYANSEQEAIDIKQRVELERRNGLFVDYAKGRRFTFADLLTRYLREESPRHKGFEVEGYAATILEQRAARCLISHARRPRTKAVRLERGLRTHRAVRQS
;
A
#
# COMPACT_ATOMS: atom_id res chain seq x y z
N MET A 1 12.98 10.27 10.73
CA MET A 1 13.84 10.39 9.53
C MET A 1 13.57 9.23 8.58
N ALA A 2 13.51 9.52 7.28
CA ALA A 2 13.30 8.52 6.24
C ALA A 2 14.65 8.07 5.62
N SER A 3 14.91 6.76 5.60
CA SER A 3 16.12 6.17 5.02
C SER A 3 15.77 5.33 3.80
N ILE A 4 16.54 5.48 2.72
CA ILE A 4 16.40 4.67 1.50
C ILE A 4 17.37 3.50 1.58
N GLU A 5 16.85 2.29 1.39
CA GLU A 5 17.60 1.04 1.33
C GLU A 5 17.34 0.39 -0.02
N ASN A 6 18.36 0.21 -0.84
CA ASN A 6 18.23 -0.48 -2.12
C ASN A 6 18.17 -2.00 -1.87
N ARG A 7 17.03 -2.59 -2.22
CA ARG A 7 16.69 -4.01 -2.08
C ARG A 7 16.65 -4.73 -3.42
N SER A 8 17.32 -4.17 -4.41
CA SER A 8 17.40 -4.75 -5.74
C SER A 8 18.22 -6.03 -5.73
N ARG A 9 18.06 -6.79 -6.81
CA ARG A 9 18.76 -8.05 -7.01
C ARG A 9 20.26 -7.81 -7.25
N PHE A 10 21.07 -8.78 -6.88
CA PHE A 10 22.48 -8.83 -7.22
C PHE A 10 22.66 -9.66 -8.49
N ILE A 11 23.54 -9.22 -9.38
CA ILE A 11 23.93 -9.96 -10.57
C ILE A 11 25.42 -10.26 -10.43
N VAL A 12 25.76 -11.54 -10.50
CA VAL A 12 27.15 -12.00 -10.58
C VAL A 12 27.40 -12.37 -12.02
N SER A 13 28.37 -11.71 -12.65
CA SER A 13 28.78 -12.02 -14.03
C SER A 13 30.27 -12.36 -14.08
N VAL A 14 30.64 -13.28 -14.97
CA VAL A 14 32.03 -13.65 -15.21
C VAL A 14 32.39 -13.21 -16.63
N GLN A 15 33.55 -12.59 -16.79
CA GLN A 15 33.97 -12.09 -18.09
C GLN A 15 34.06 -13.25 -19.11
N LYS A 16 33.43 -13.07 -20.28
CA LYS A 16 33.40 -14.03 -21.41
C LYS A 16 32.69 -15.37 -21.10
N ARG A 17 31.92 -15.46 -20.02
CA ARG A 17 31.10 -16.65 -19.70
C ARG A 17 29.73 -16.22 -19.21
N ASP A 18 28.79 -16.16 -20.16
CA ASP A 18 27.41 -15.78 -19.87
C ASP A 18 26.68 -16.90 -19.13
N ASP A 19 27.10 -18.16 -19.32
CA ASP A 19 26.53 -19.35 -18.66
C ASP A 19 26.66 -19.33 -17.12
N LEU A 20 27.69 -18.64 -16.61
CA LEU A 20 27.94 -18.49 -15.17
C LEU A 20 27.32 -17.21 -14.61
N THR A 21 26.50 -16.51 -15.38
CA THR A 21 25.83 -15.29 -14.92
C THR A 21 24.59 -15.68 -14.13
N GLN A 22 24.56 -15.33 -12.84
CA GLN A 22 23.46 -15.66 -11.96
C GLN A 22 22.93 -14.43 -11.21
N THR A 23 21.61 -14.39 -11.05
CA THR A 23 20.91 -13.33 -10.33
C THR A 23 20.46 -13.83 -8.97
N PHE A 24 20.71 -13.05 -7.93
CA PHE A 24 20.37 -13.35 -6.54
C PHE A 24 19.44 -12.28 -5.96
N ALA A 25 18.43 -12.69 -5.21
CA ALA A 25 17.59 -11.76 -4.46
C ALA A 25 18.35 -11.13 -3.28
N TYR A 26 17.99 -9.90 -2.90
CA TYR A 26 18.61 -9.17 -1.78
C TYR A 26 18.66 -9.99 -0.47
N THR A 27 17.58 -10.72 -0.15
CA THR A 27 17.48 -11.53 1.07
C THR A 27 18.46 -12.71 1.13
N ARG A 28 19.00 -13.15 -0.02
CA ARG A 28 19.83 -14.36 -0.15
C ARG A 28 21.32 -14.04 -0.21
N GLU A 29 21.79 -13.10 0.62
CA GLU A 29 23.18 -12.66 0.61
C GLU A 29 24.19 -13.77 0.98
N SER A 30 23.80 -14.70 1.86
CA SER A 30 24.65 -15.84 2.21
C SER A 30 24.96 -16.74 1.02
N GLN A 31 23.96 -17.02 0.18
CA GLN A 31 24.11 -17.82 -1.04
C GLN A 31 24.97 -17.09 -2.08
N LEU A 32 24.77 -15.77 -2.23
CA LEU A 32 25.59 -14.93 -3.09
C LEU A 32 27.08 -15.00 -2.70
N ARG A 33 27.39 -14.89 -1.41
CA ARG A 33 28.77 -14.97 -0.90
C ARG A 33 29.38 -16.35 -1.14
N ALA A 34 28.64 -17.42 -0.91
CA ALA A 34 29.08 -18.79 -1.19
C ALA A 34 29.40 -18.97 -2.68
N TYR A 35 28.51 -18.54 -3.57
CA TYR A 35 28.70 -18.63 -5.01
C TYR A 35 29.92 -17.83 -5.50
N VAL A 36 30.12 -16.62 -4.98
CA VAL A 36 31.32 -15.82 -5.30
C VAL A 36 32.60 -16.51 -4.81
N ALA A 37 32.57 -17.17 -3.65
CA ALA A 37 33.71 -17.93 -3.14
C ALA A 37 34.01 -19.15 -4.01
N GLU A 38 33.00 -19.88 -4.46
CA GLU A 38 33.14 -21.01 -5.39
C GLU A 38 33.75 -20.58 -6.73
N LEU A 39 33.26 -19.48 -7.32
CA LEU A 39 33.81 -18.95 -8.57
C LEU A 39 35.27 -18.51 -8.42
N LYS A 40 35.64 -17.93 -7.27
CA LYS A 40 37.03 -17.57 -6.98
C LYS A 40 37.91 -18.81 -6.77
N ALA A 41 37.40 -19.84 -6.12
CA ALA A 41 38.11 -21.12 -5.94
C ALA A 41 38.37 -21.82 -7.29
N GLN A 42 37.47 -21.66 -8.25
CA GLN A 42 37.65 -22.12 -9.63
C GLN A 42 38.58 -21.22 -10.47
N GLY A 43 39.14 -20.15 -9.89
CA GLY A 43 40.07 -19.23 -10.57
C GLY A 43 39.39 -18.15 -11.42
N PHE A 44 38.06 -18.04 -11.41
CA PHE A 44 37.35 -16.98 -12.12
C PHE A 44 37.40 -15.65 -11.37
N LYS A 45 37.22 -14.56 -12.12
CA LYS A 45 37.12 -13.19 -11.59
C LYS A 45 35.67 -12.70 -11.71
N PRO A 46 34.78 -13.05 -10.76
CA PRO A 46 33.38 -12.61 -10.79
C PRO A 46 33.27 -11.10 -10.56
N LYS A 47 32.47 -10.43 -11.38
CA LYS A 47 32.02 -9.05 -11.20
C LYS A 47 30.64 -9.05 -10.55
N LEU A 48 30.48 -8.26 -9.51
CA LEU A 48 29.23 -8.12 -8.78
C LEU A 48 28.64 -6.75 -9.12
N SER A 49 27.46 -6.75 -9.74
CA SER A 49 26.66 -5.56 -9.97
C SER A 49 25.33 -5.70 -9.23
N ARG A 50 24.71 -4.56 -8.90
CA ARG A 50 23.36 -4.54 -8.31
C ARG A 50 22.42 -3.89 -9.31
N THR A 51 21.21 -4.44 -9.44
CA THR A 51 20.16 -3.84 -10.26
C THR A 51 19.58 -2.61 -9.54
N ASN A 52 18.77 -1.81 -10.22
CA ASN A 52 18.17 -0.58 -9.70
C ASN A 52 16.63 -0.62 -9.76
N ASP A 53 16.05 -1.79 -9.54
CA ASP A 53 14.61 -2.05 -9.77
C ASP A 53 13.77 -1.97 -8.49
N ALA A 54 14.39 -2.02 -7.29
CA ALA A 54 13.65 -2.13 -6.04
C ALA A 54 14.34 -1.37 -4.89
N TYR A 55 13.61 -0.40 -4.34
CA TYR A 55 14.02 0.41 -3.21
C TYR A 55 12.98 0.33 -2.10
N ALA A 56 13.46 0.25 -0.85
CA ALA A 56 12.62 0.34 0.33
C ALA A 56 12.92 1.64 1.07
N ILE A 57 11.89 2.43 1.34
CA ILE A 57 11.97 3.66 2.11
C ILE A 57 11.43 3.35 3.51
N ARG A 58 12.33 3.34 4.50
CA ARG A 58 11.97 3.10 5.89
C ARG A 58 11.79 4.44 6.59
N ILE A 59 10.61 4.65 7.16
CA ILE A 59 10.23 5.86 7.87
C ILE A 59 10.16 5.51 9.36
N ARG A 60 11.06 6.10 10.14
CA ARG A 60 11.14 5.91 11.59
C ARG A 60 11.14 7.27 12.26
N GLU A 61 10.17 7.52 13.14
CA GLU A 61 10.04 8.79 13.85
C GLU A 61 9.40 8.56 15.22
N ALA A 62 9.80 9.34 16.21
CA ALA A 62 9.26 9.23 17.56
C ALA A 62 7.76 9.61 17.57
N GLY A 63 6.95 8.77 18.21
CA GLY A 63 5.50 9.01 18.34
C GLY A 63 4.65 8.64 17.11
N GLN A 64 5.26 8.07 16.05
CA GLN A 64 4.56 7.60 14.85
C GLN A 64 4.86 6.11 14.60
N PRO A 65 3.92 5.34 14.01
CA PRO A 65 4.18 3.96 13.68
C PRO A 65 5.27 3.86 12.61
N ASN A 66 6.14 2.87 12.73
CA ASN A 66 7.16 2.58 11.72
C ASN A 66 6.48 2.18 10.41
N GLN A 67 6.87 2.82 9.30
CA GLN A 67 6.34 2.55 7.98
C GLN A 67 7.45 2.17 7.01
N CYS A 68 7.12 1.27 6.08
CA CYS A 68 8.00 0.88 4.98
C CYS A 68 7.24 1.06 3.67
N LEU A 69 7.74 1.95 2.82
CA LEU A 69 7.25 2.16 1.46
C LEU A 69 8.22 1.52 0.46
N TYR A 70 7.74 1.23 -0.73
CA TYR A 70 8.53 0.63 -1.80
C TYR A 70 8.47 1.49 -3.06
N ALA A 71 9.57 1.54 -3.80
CA ALA A 71 9.71 2.25 -5.06
C ALA A 71 10.46 1.38 -6.07
N ASN A 72 10.21 1.60 -7.35
CA ASN A 72 10.80 0.82 -8.43
C ASN A 72 12.00 1.52 -9.09
N SER A 73 12.22 2.80 -8.78
CA SER A 73 13.33 3.61 -9.25
C SER A 73 13.98 4.39 -8.12
N GLU A 74 15.24 4.77 -8.30
CA GLU A 74 15.97 5.60 -7.35
C GLU A 74 15.35 6.99 -7.23
N GLN A 75 15.01 7.60 -8.37
CA GLN A 75 14.39 8.93 -8.42
C GLN A 75 13.03 8.91 -7.70
N GLU A 76 12.21 7.89 -7.96
CA GLU A 76 10.93 7.70 -7.29
C GLU A 76 11.10 7.53 -5.77
N ALA A 77 12.15 6.82 -5.33
CA ALA A 77 12.44 6.67 -3.90
C ALA A 77 12.83 8.00 -3.24
N ILE A 78 13.59 8.84 -3.96
CA ILE A 78 13.96 10.20 -3.52
C ILE A 78 12.72 11.08 -3.44
N ASP A 79 11.86 11.05 -4.46
CA ASP A 79 10.63 11.84 -4.50
C ASP A 79 9.67 11.45 -3.37
N ILE A 80 9.50 10.16 -3.11
CA ILE A 80 8.68 9.69 -1.97
C ILE A 80 9.29 10.14 -0.65
N LYS A 81 10.62 10.04 -0.49
CA LYS A 81 11.30 10.52 0.72
C LYS A 81 11.05 12.02 0.93
N GLN A 82 11.28 12.83 -0.10
CA GLN A 82 11.07 14.28 -0.04
C GLN A 82 9.61 14.63 0.24
N ARG A 83 8.66 13.95 -0.42
CA ARG A 83 7.23 14.14 -0.18
C ARG A 83 6.86 13.86 1.27
N VAL A 84 7.31 12.74 1.83
CA VAL A 84 7.07 12.40 3.24
C VAL A 84 7.68 13.44 4.17
N GLU A 85 8.90 13.90 3.90
CA GLU A 85 9.54 14.95 4.71
C GLU A 85 8.79 16.29 4.64
N LEU A 86 8.28 16.67 3.46
CA LEU A 86 7.47 17.88 3.27
C LEU A 86 6.12 17.78 3.97
N GLU A 87 5.40 16.67 3.83
CA GLU A 87 4.13 16.41 4.52
C GLU A 87 4.28 16.51 6.04
N ARG A 88 5.41 16.02 6.56
CA ARG A 88 5.74 16.08 7.99
C ARG A 88 6.09 17.49 8.44
N ARG A 89 6.94 18.21 7.69
CA ARG A 89 7.33 19.59 8.01
C ARG A 89 6.16 20.56 7.97
N ASN A 90 5.28 20.42 6.99
CA ASN A 90 4.16 21.34 6.81
C ASN A 90 3.01 21.08 7.80
N GLY A 91 3.10 20.03 8.64
CA GLY A 91 2.01 19.62 9.53
C GLY A 91 0.75 19.13 8.79
N LEU A 92 0.82 18.98 7.46
CA LEU A 92 -0.27 18.47 6.62
C LEU A 92 -0.47 16.95 6.74
N PHE A 93 0.29 16.28 7.60
CA PHE A 93 0.07 14.88 7.93
C PHE A 93 -1.20 14.71 8.77
N VAL A 94 -2.35 14.72 8.10
CA VAL A 94 -3.61 14.27 8.69
C VAL A 94 -3.52 12.77 8.87
N ASP A 95 -3.43 12.33 10.12
CA ASP A 95 -3.46 10.90 10.45
C ASP A 95 -4.88 10.35 10.21
N TYR A 96 -5.15 9.97 8.96
CA TYR A 96 -6.41 9.34 8.57
C TYR A 96 -6.62 7.99 9.28
N ALA A 97 -5.57 7.36 9.84
CA ALA A 97 -5.74 6.15 10.64
C ALA A 97 -6.40 6.45 11.99
N LYS A 98 -6.15 7.63 12.59
CA LYS A 98 -6.96 8.13 13.72
C LYS A 98 -8.39 8.44 13.28
N GLY A 99 -8.57 9.07 12.12
CA GLY A 99 -9.90 9.36 11.56
C GLY A 99 -10.75 8.11 11.35
N ARG A 100 -10.15 7.01 10.87
CA ARG A 100 -10.83 5.71 10.67
C ARG A 100 -11.28 5.02 11.95
N ARG A 101 -10.80 5.42 13.13
CA ARG A 101 -11.23 4.83 14.41
C ARG A 101 -12.62 5.28 14.83
N PHE A 102 -13.04 6.44 14.37
CA PHE A 102 -14.33 7.03 14.72
C PHE A 102 -15.29 6.82 13.56
N THR A 103 -16.45 6.26 13.86
CA THR A 103 -17.56 6.23 12.92
C THR A 103 -18.23 7.61 12.86
N PHE A 104 -19.00 7.84 11.80
CA PHE A 104 -19.83 9.04 11.71
C PHE A 104 -20.78 9.17 12.91
N ALA A 105 -21.32 8.05 13.42
CA ALA A 105 -22.17 8.03 14.60
C ALA A 105 -21.42 8.46 15.88
N ASP A 106 -20.16 8.06 16.04
CA ASP A 106 -19.33 8.47 17.19
C ASP A 106 -19.10 9.99 17.18
N LEU A 107 -18.82 10.55 15.99
CA LEU A 107 -18.64 11.99 15.82
C LEU A 107 -19.94 12.77 16.09
N LEU A 108 -21.08 12.26 15.59
CA LEU A 108 -22.39 12.87 15.79
C LEU A 108 -22.80 12.85 17.28
N THR A 109 -22.54 11.73 17.96
CA THR A 109 -22.80 11.57 19.40
C THR A 109 -21.97 12.56 20.21
N ARG A 110 -20.70 12.75 19.86
CA ARG A 110 -19.83 13.73 20.50
C ARG A 110 -20.34 15.16 20.30
N TYR A 111 -20.72 15.51 19.08
CA TYR A 111 -21.28 16.83 18.76
C TYR A 111 -22.55 17.14 19.56
N LEU A 112 -23.47 16.18 19.67
CA LEU A 112 -24.70 16.34 20.46
C LEU A 112 -24.44 16.51 21.96
N ARG A 113 -23.36 15.93 22.48
CA ARG A 113 -23.00 16.03 23.91
C ARG A 113 -22.23 17.30 24.25
N GLU A 114 -21.29 17.69 23.41
CA GLU A 114 -20.31 18.75 23.73
C GLU A 114 -20.72 20.13 23.19
N GLU A 115 -21.27 20.21 21.98
CA GLU A 115 -21.47 21.49 21.27
C GLU A 115 -22.94 21.87 21.15
N SER A 116 -23.80 20.92 20.77
CA SER A 116 -25.22 21.18 20.50
C SER A 116 -25.98 21.81 21.69
N PRO A 117 -25.71 21.50 22.98
CA PRO A 117 -26.39 22.15 24.11
C PRO A 117 -26.13 23.67 24.22
N ARG A 118 -25.10 24.17 23.54
CA ARG A 118 -24.78 25.62 23.48
C ARG A 118 -25.64 26.35 22.46
N HIS A 119 -26.36 25.64 21.59
CA HIS A 119 -27.18 26.21 20.54
C HIS A 119 -28.61 26.44 21.00
N LYS A 120 -29.22 27.55 20.57
CA LYS A 120 -30.63 27.86 20.82
C LYS A 120 -31.62 26.81 20.24
N GLY A 121 -31.17 25.95 19.33
CA GLY A 121 -31.98 24.95 18.62
C GLY A 121 -31.64 23.49 18.94
N PHE A 122 -31.00 23.22 20.08
CA PHE A 122 -30.49 21.90 20.48
C PHE A 122 -31.48 20.74 20.25
N GLU A 123 -32.75 20.92 20.63
CA GLU A 123 -33.77 19.86 20.53
C GLU A 123 -34.06 19.48 19.06
N VAL A 124 -34.08 20.47 18.16
CA VAL A 124 -34.29 20.25 16.72
C VAL A 124 -33.05 19.59 16.10
N GLU A 125 -31.86 19.98 16.53
CA GLU A 125 -30.60 19.35 16.10
C GLU A 125 -30.52 17.88 16.54
N GLY A 126 -30.90 17.56 17.78
CA GLY A 126 -30.99 16.19 18.30
C GLY A 126 -32.00 15.32 17.54
N TYR A 127 -33.16 15.89 17.21
CA TYR A 127 -34.17 15.20 16.41
C TYR A 127 -33.69 14.96 14.95
N ALA A 128 -33.05 15.95 14.34
CA ALA A 128 -32.47 15.79 13.00
C ALA A 128 -31.34 14.74 12.98
N ALA A 129 -30.50 14.73 14.01
CA ALA A 129 -29.40 13.80 14.19
C ALA A 129 -29.87 12.34 14.28
N THR A 130 -30.90 12.07 15.09
CA THR A 130 -31.50 10.72 15.22
C THR A 130 -32.14 10.24 13.92
N ILE A 131 -32.79 11.12 13.15
CA ILE A 131 -33.30 10.77 11.82
C ILE A 131 -32.15 10.43 10.87
N LEU A 132 -31.05 11.18 10.92
CA LEU A 132 -29.88 10.97 10.07
C LEU A 132 -29.23 9.61 10.34
N GLU A 133 -29.10 9.25 11.61
CA GLU A 133 -28.57 7.95 12.05
C GLU A 133 -29.45 6.78 11.58
N GLN A 134 -30.77 6.88 11.76
CA GLN A 134 -31.72 5.86 11.30
C GLN A 134 -31.71 5.70 9.76
N ARG A 135 -31.59 6.80 9.02
CA ARG A 135 -31.49 6.77 7.55
C ARG A 135 -30.18 6.14 7.09
N ALA A 136 -29.05 6.47 7.74
CA ALA A 136 -27.75 5.87 7.43
C ALA A 136 -27.76 4.35 7.67
N ALA A 137 -28.34 3.90 8.79
CA ALA A 137 -28.48 2.48 9.10
C ALA A 137 -29.34 1.73 8.07
N ARG A 138 -30.48 2.29 7.66
CA ARG A 138 -31.32 1.72 6.60
C ARG A 138 -30.60 1.63 5.26
N CYS A 139 -29.82 2.64 4.92
CA CYS A 139 -29.05 2.67 3.67
C CYS A 139 -27.98 1.56 3.65
N LEU A 140 -27.25 1.35 4.76
CA LEU A 140 -26.26 0.27 4.90
C LEU A 140 -26.90 -1.12 4.78
N ILE A 141 -28.05 -1.34 5.42
CA ILE A 141 -28.78 -2.62 5.32
C ILE A 141 -29.24 -2.87 3.88
N SER A 142 -29.73 -1.84 3.17
CA SER A 142 -30.13 -1.96 1.77
C SER A 142 -28.96 -2.27 0.83
N HIS A 143 -27.77 -1.74 1.11
CA HIS A 143 -26.56 -1.99 0.33
C HIS A 143 -25.96 -3.37 0.61
N ALA A 144 -25.99 -3.82 1.87
CA ALA A 144 -25.55 -5.17 2.26
C ALA A 144 -26.45 -6.29 1.71
N ARG A 145 -27.74 -5.99 1.48
CA ARG A 145 -28.71 -6.92 0.88
C ARG A 145 -28.76 -6.89 -0.65
N ARG A 146 -27.96 -6.08 -1.34
CA ARG A 146 -27.88 -6.17 -2.81
C ARG A 146 -27.05 -7.41 -3.18
N PRO A 147 -27.64 -8.46 -3.76
CA PRO A 147 -26.84 -9.56 -4.30
C PRO A 147 -25.93 -9.00 -5.40
N ARG A 148 -24.69 -9.49 -5.48
CA ARG A 148 -23.74 -9.21 -6.58
C ARG A 148 -24.27 -9.79 -7.92
N THR A 149 -25.39 -9.30 -8.43
CA THR A 149 -26.04 -9.83 -9.64
C THR A 149 -25.46 -9.29 -10.95
N LYS A 150 -24.42 -8.45 -10.91
CA LYS A 150 -23.73 -8.00 -12.14
C LYS A 150 -22.59 -8.91 -12.60
N ALA A 151 -22.09 -9.83 -11.77
CA ALA A 151 -21.02 -10.77 -12.17
C ALA A 151 -21.54 -12.00 -12.96
N VAL A 152 -22.79 -12.43 -12.73
CA VAL A 152 -23.31 -13.67 -13.33
C VAL A 152 -23.85 -13.48 -14.76
N ARG A 153 -24.13 -12.24 -15.19
CA ARG A 153 -24.72 -11.99 -16.52
C ARG A 153 -23.69 -11.94 -17.66
N LEU A 154 -22.41 -11.65 -17.36
CA LEU A 154 -21.36 -11.58 -18.37
C LEU A 154 -20.78 -12.96 -18.73
N GLU A 155 -20.78 -13.93 -17.82
CA GLU A 155 -20.29 -15.28 -18.13
C GLU A 155 -21.25 -16.12 -18.99
N ARG A 156 -22.56 -15.80 -19.00
CA ARG A 156 -23.53 -16.50 -19.86
C ARG A 156 -23.57 -15.97 -21.30
N GLY A 157 -23.15 -14.72 -21.55
CA GLY A 157 -23.06 -14.17 -22.90
C GLY A 157 -21.80 -14.60 -23.67
N LEU A 158 -20.70 -14.89 -22.98
CA LEU A 158 -19.44 -15.31 -23.61
C LEU A 158 -19.40 -16.80 -23.98
N ARG A 159 -20.26 -17.64 -23.40
CA ARG A 159 -20.35 -19.07 -23.75
C ARG A 159 -21.20 -19.35 -24.99
N THR A 160 -22.19 -18.52 -25.31
CA THR A 160 -23.03 -18.70 -26.50
C THR A 160 -22.34 -18.28 -27.79
N HIS A 161 -21.46 -17.27 -27.76
CA HIS A 161 -20.73 -16.83 -28.95
C HIS A 161 -19.58 -17.77 -29.39
N ARG A 162 -19.11 -18.67 -28.51
CA ARG A 162 -18.05 -19.64 -28.87
C ARG A 162 -18.59 -20.91 -29.53
N ALA A 163 -19.88 -21.21 -29.38
CA ALA A 163 -20.51 -22.41 -29.97
C ALA A 163 -20.96 -22.21 -31.43
N VAL A 164 -21.16 -20.97 -31.89
CA VAL A 164 -21.66 -20.68 -33.25
C VAL A 164 -20.53 -20.51 -34.28
N ARG A 165 -19.26 -20.59 -33.88
CA ARG A 165 -18.08 -20.44 -34.77
C ARG A 165 -17.39 -21.75 -35.15
N GLN A 166 -17.96 -22.90 -34.80
CA GLN A 166 -17.37 -24.23 -35.08
C GLN A 166 -18.32 -25.20 -35.81
N SER A 167 -19.35 -24.68 -36.49
CA SER A 167 -20.28 -25.45 -37.32
C SER A 167 -20.40 -24.82 -38.69
#